data_AF-A0A916ICD9-F1
#
_entry.id   AF-A0A916ICD9-F1
#
_cell.length_a   1.000
_cell.length_b   1.000
_cell.length_c   1.000
_cell.angle_alpha   90.00
_cell.angle_beta   90.00
_cell.angle_gamma   90.00
#
_symmetry.space_group_name_H-M   'P 1'
#
loop_
_entity.id
_entity.type
_entity.pdbx_description
1 polymer ?
#
loop_
_entity_poly.entity_id
_entity_poly.type
_entity_poly.pdbx_seq_one_letter_code
_entity_poly.pdbx_strand_id
1 'polypeptide(L)'
;MRIRVSRRTLRLIGRGGGWVAMVCGLTVGLYLIGATVTPHTLGQRPILYSPAVRAALDYRSRVEAWLITIDQIDRGLTRLIDETAGDRNGDLYDQSGRAAETIDRSMRLAQDTTLVSAPTALANLRQQMIAAGLAYVAAGQAVSMLINAPTPESRAAAQAALATARQALEIVRSSRWFAQPAAEAAP
;
A
#
# COMPACT_ATOMS: atom_id res chain seq x y z
N MET A 1 35.05 67.12 -8.62
CA MET A 1 33.76 67.17 -7.89
C MET A 1 33.66 65.92 -7.00
N ARG A 2 33.95 66.01 -5.69
CA ARG A 2 34.02 64.86 -4.77
C ARG A 2 32.64 64.60 -4.16
N ILE A 3 31.99 63.50 -4.56
CA ILE A 3 30.66 63.11 -4.06
C ILE A 3 30.81 62.61 -2.61
N ARG A 4 30.38 63.42 -1.63
CA ARG A 4 30.25 63.01 -0.23
C ARG A 4 28.99 62.15 -0.08
N VAL A 5 29.15 60.83 -0.14
CA VAL A 5 28.07 59.90 0.22
C VAL A 5 27.94 59.87 1.74
N SER A 6 26.80 60.34 2.25
CA SER A 6 26.46 60.36 3.67
C SER A 6 26.37 58.94 4.24
N ARG A 7 27.02 58.68 5.38
CA ARG A 7 26.98 57.38 6.07
C ARG A 7 25.57 56.93 6.50
N ARG A 8 24.57 57.81 6.45
CA ARG A 8 23.16 57.48 6.76
C ARG A 8 22.45 56.74 5.61
N THR A 9 22.76 57.06 4.34
CA THR A 9 22.15 56.34 3.20
C THR A 9 22.73 54.93 3.03
N LEU A 10 23.97 54.70 3.46
CA LEU A 10 24.60 53.37 3.43
C LEU A 10 23.92 52.34 4.38
N ARG A 11 23.37 52.80 5.53
CA ARG A 11 22.68 51.91 6.49
C ARG A 11 21.26 51.53 6.08
N LEU A 12 20.57 52.40 5.33
CA LEU A 12 19.24 52.11 4.78
C LEU A 12 19.32 51.10 3.62
N ILE A 13 20.35 51.21 2.77
CA ILE A 13 20.63 50.23 1.71
C ILE A 13 21.04 48.87 2.32
N GLY A 14 21.77 48.84 3.43
CA GLY A 14 22.12 47.60 4.13
C GLY A 14 20.90 46.86 4.72
N ARG A 15 19.92 47.57 5.30
CA ARG A 15 18.68 46.95 5.82
C ARG A 15 17.72 46.53 4.70
N GLY A 16 17.63 47.30 3.62
CA GLY A 16 16.86 46.94 2.42
C GLY A 16 17.44 45.75 1.68
N GLY A 17 18.77 45.70 1.51
CA GLY A 17 19.49 44.60 0.86
C GLY A 17 19.36 43.27 1.63
N GLY A 18 19.37 43.31 2.97
CA GLY A 18 19.12 42.13 3.79
C GLY A 18 17.71 41.56 3.60
N TRP A 19 16.69 42.42 3.49
CA TRP A 19 15.32 42.00 3.20
C TRP A 19 15.16 41.42 1.79
N VAL A 20 15.77 42.04 0.79
CA VAL A 20 15.73 41.54 -0.59
C VAL A 20 16.44 40.18 -0.72
N ALA A 21 17.58 40.02 -0.05
CA ALA A 21 18.31 38.74 -0.02
C ALA A 21 17.51 37.64 0.69
N MET A 22 16.83 37.98 1.79
CA MET A 22 15.97 37.05 2.52
C MET A 22 14.77 36.62 1.67
N VAL A 23 14.10 37.55 0.99
CA VAL A 23 12.96 37.23 0.11
C VAL A 23 13.44 36.38 -1.08
N CYS A 24 14.54 36.73 -1.73
CA CYS A 24 15.09 35.93 -2.82
C CYS A 24 15.48 34.52 -2.34
N GLY A 25 16.13 34.41 -1.18
CA GLY A 25 16.47 33.11 -0.58
C GLY A 25 15.24 32.26 -0.27
N LEU A 26 14.18 32.88 0.27
CA LEU A 26 12.91 32.22 0.52
C LEU A 26 12.25 31.74 -0.79
N THR A 27 12.22 32.58 -1.82
CA THR A 27 11.65 32.24 -3.13
C THR A 27 12.42 31.09 -3.79
N VAL A 28 13.76 31.14 -3.75
CA VAL A 28 14.61 30.05 -4.29
C VAL A 28 14.41 28.77 -3.48
N GLY A 29 14.31 28.86 -2.16
CA GLY A 29 14.02 27.71 -1.29
C GLY A 29 12.67 27.06 -1.62
N LEU A 30 11.62 27.87 -1.74
CA LEU A 30 10.28 27.40 -2.16
C LEU A 30 10.30 26.78 -3.57
N TYR A 31 11.06 27.37 -4.50
CA TYR A 31 11.22 26.84 -5.85
C TYR A 31 11.93 25.48 -5.85
N LEU A 32 13.01 25.32 -5.08
CA LEU A 32 13.74 24.05 -4.97
C LEU A 32 12.90 22.95 -4.31
N ILE A 33 12.10 23.30 -3.29
CA ILE A 33 11.14 22.38 -2.69
C ILE A 33 10.06 22.00 -3.72
N GLY A 34 9.53 22.97 -4.46
CA GLY A 34 8.57 22.72 -5.54
C GLY A 34 9.14 21.80 -6.63
N ALA A 35 10.40 22.01 -7.04
CA ALA A 35 11.06 21.21 -8.06
C ALA A 35 11.31 19.76 -7.63
N THR A 36 11.63 19.53 -6.35
CA THR A 36 11.86 18.16 -5.83
C THR A 36 10.58 17.41 -5.53
N VAL A 37 9.51 18.11 -5.15
CA VAL A 37 8.19 17.50 -4.84
C VAL A 37 7.33 17.31 -6.09
N THR A 38 7.59 18.04 -7.18
CA THR A 38 6.85 17.89 -8.44
C THR A 38 7.35 16.66 -9.22
N PRO A 39 6.52 15.63 -9.44
CA PRO A 39 6.89 14.50 -10.27
C PRO A 39 6.98 14.95 -11.74
N HIS A 40 8.13 14.75 -12.38
CA HIS A 40 8.34 15.04 -13.80
C HIS A 40 8.30 13.75 -14.62
N THR A 41 7.73 13.80 -15.81
CA THR A 41 7.74 12.68 -16.77
C THR A 41 9.03 12.62 -17.58
N LEU A 42 9.22 11.49 -18.28
CA LEU A 42 10.30 11.26 -19.26
C LEU A 42 10.44 12.35 -20.35
N GLY A 43 9.42 13.20 -20.53
CA GLY A 43 9.41 14.33 -21.47
C GLY A 43 9.48 15.73 -20.84
N GLN A 44 9.85 15.87 -19.56
CA GLN A 44 9.92 17.15 -18.84
C GLN A 44 8.63 18.01 -18.86
N ARG A 45 7.44 17.40 -18.97
CA ARG A 45 6.17 18.13 -18.80
C ARG A 45 5.54 17.83 -17.44
N PRO A 46 5.12 18.85 -16.67
CA PRO A 46 4.39 18.66 -15.42
C PRO A 46 3.01 18.07 -15.74
N ILE A 47 2.75 16.84 -15.31
CA ILE A 47 1.40 16.27 -15.41
C ILE A 47 0.57 16.82 -14.26
N LEU A 48 -0.45 17.61 -14.60
CA LEU A 48 -1.53 17.96 -13.68
C LEU A 48 -2.50 16.77 -13.64
N TYR A 49 -2.28 15.83 -12.73
CA TYR A 49 -3.30 14.85 -12.41
C TYR A 49 -4.48 15.57 -11.75
N SER A 50 -5.70 15.28 -12.21
CA SER A 50 -6.86 15.66 -11.42
C SER A 50 -6.78 14.99 -10.04
N PRO A 51 -7.28 15.62 -8.96
CA PRO A 51 -7.28 15.02 -7.63
C PRO A 51 -7.89 13.61 -7.61
N ALA A 52 -8.89 13.37 -8.47
CA ALA A 52 -9.53 12.06 -8.63
C ALA A 52 -8.58 11.00 -9.21
N VAL A 53 -7.79 11.34 -10.23
CA VAL A 53 -6.82 10.40 -10.84
C VAL A 53 -5.71 10.08 -9.84
N ARG A 54 -5.22 11.09 -9.11
CA ARG A 54 -4.21 10.87 -8.07
C ARG A 54 -4.73 9.94 -6.96
N ALA A 55 -5.95 10.18 -6.47
CA ALA A 55 -6.56 9.32 -5.46
C ALA A 55 -6.74 7.88 -5.95
N ALA A 56 -7.03 7.67 -7.24
CA ALA A 56 -7.12 6.33 -7.84
C ALA A 56 -5.75 5.63 -7.90
N LEU A 57 -4.69 6.34 -8.30
CA LEU A 57 -3.32 5.80 -8.31
C LEU A 57 -2.82 5.48 -6.90
N ASP A 58 -3.07 6.36 -5.93
CA ASP A 58 -2.72 6.16 -4.53
C ASP A 58 -3.49 4.98 -3.93
N TYR A 59 -4.75 4.77 -4.33
CA TYR A 59 -5.50 3.58 -3.92
C TYR A 59 -4.96 2.32 -4.57
N ARG A 60 -4.60 2.36 -5.86
CA ARG A 60 -4.04 1.21 -6.58
C ARG A 60 -2.74 0.73 -5.95
N SER A 61 -1.81 1.63 -5.62
CA SER A 61 -0.55 1.26 -4.96
C SER A 61 -0.78 0.58 -3.60
N ARG A 62 -1.81 0.99 -2.86
CA ARG A 62 -2.23 0.30 -1.62
C ARG A 62 -2.74 -1.10 -1.89
N VAL A 63 -3.58 -1.27 -2.92
CA VAL A 63 -4.06 -2.60 -3.32
C VAL A 63 -2.91 -3.50 -3.73
N GLU A 64 -1.94 -3.00 -4.49
CA GLU A 64 -0.73 -3.76 -4.85
C GLU A 64 0.04 -4.22 -3.60
N ALA A 65 0.22 -3.35 -2.61
CA ALA A 65 0.86 -3.71 -1.33
C ALA A 65 0.05 -4.76 -0.54
N TRP A 66 -1.28 -4.64 -0.54
CA TRP A 66 -2.16 -5.63 0.07
C TRP A 66 -2.10 -6.99 -0.62
N LEU A 67 -2.04 -7.03 -1.96
CA LEU A 67 -1.88 -8.28 -2.72
C LEU A 67 -0.59 -9.01 -2.35
N ILE A 68 0.53 -8.28 -2.22
CA ILE A 68 1.80 -8.85 -1.73
C ILE A 68 1.64 -9.45 -0.33
N THR A 69 0.88 -8.78 0.54
CA THR A 69 0.63 -9.23 1.91
C THR A 69 -0.21 -10.50 1.92
N ILE A 70 -1.25 -10.57 1.08
CA ILE A 70 -2.05 -11.77 0.87
C ILE A 70 -1.20 -12.94 0.40
N ASP A 71 -0.29 -12.73 -0.56
CA ASP A 71 0.59 -13.80 -1.05
C ASP A 71 1.55 -14.33 0.02
N GLN A 72 1.89 -13.53 1.02
CA GLN A 72 2.65 -13.99 2.18
C GLN A 72 1.77 -14.82 3.13
N ILE A 73 0.54 -14.37 3.37
CA ILE A 73 -0.45 -15.10 4.18
C ILE A 73 -0.75 -16.45 3.53
N ASP A 74 -1.04 -16.48 2.23
CA ASP A 74 -1.37 -17.70 1.48
C ASP A 74 -0.25 -18.76 1.57
N ARG A 75 0.99 -18.34 1.39
CA ARG A 75 2.16 -19.20 1.55
C ARG A 75 2.33 -19.69 2.99
N GLY A 76 2.07 -18.82 3.97
CA GLY A 76 2.09 -19.17 5.39
C GLY A 76 1.06 -20.24 5.73
N LEU A 77 -0.19 -20.06 5.32
CA LEU A 77 -1.28 -21.01 5.52
C LEU A 77 -1.03 -22.33 4.81
N THR A 78 -0.57 -22.29 3.55
CA THR A 78 -0.22 -23.51 2.78
C THR A 78 0.84 -24.32 3.51
N ARG A 79 1.92 -23.66 3.95
CA ARG A 79 3.00 -24.31 4.67
C ARG A 79 2.53 -24.95 5.97
N LEU A 80 1.67 -24.27 6.73
CA LEU A 80 1.09 -24.82 7.95
C LEU A 80 0.23 -26.06 7.67
N ILE A 81 -0.63 -26.02 6.64
CA ILE A 81 -1.43 -27.18 6.23
C ILE A 81 -0.53 -28.36 5.85
N ASP A 82 0.52 -28.13 5.07
CA ASP A 82 1.44 -29.18 4.61
C ASP A 82 2.27 -29.77 5.76
N GLU A 83 2.73 -28.93 6.70
CA GLU A 83 3.47 -29.35 7.89
C GLU A 83 2.61 -30.19 8.83
N THR A 84 1.38 -29.77 9.12
CA THR A 84 0.43 -30.53 9.94
C THR A 84 -0.06 -31.80 9.22
N ALA A 85 0.06 -31.87 7.89
CA ALA A 85 -0.35 -33.03 7.11
C ALA A 85 0.67 -34.18 7.08
N GLY A 86 1.96 -33.89 7.24
CA GLY A 86 3.01 -34.90 7.28
C GLY A 86 3.23 -35.46 8.68
N ASP A 87 3.82 -36.65 8.80
CA ASP A 87 4.32 -37.23 10.07
C ASP A 87 5.45 -36.40 10.73
N ARG A 88 5.74 -35.21 10.19
CA ARG A 88 6.60 -34.23 10.81
C ARG A 88 5.79 -33.52 11.89
N ASN A 89 5.74 -34.12 13.07
CA ASN A 89 5.44 -33.43 14.32
C ASN A 89 6.53 -32.36 14.57
N GLY A 90 6.51 -31.28 13.80
CA GLY A 90 7.18 -30.04 14.19
C GLY A 90 6.57 -29.55 15.50
N ASP A 91 7.31 -28.72 16.24
CA ASP A 91 6.86 -28.20 17.52
C ASP A 91 5.46 -27.55 17.39
N LEU A 92 4.46 -28.14 18.05
CA LEU A 92 3.07 -27.66 18.06
C LEU A 92 3.00 -26.21 18.53
N TYR A 93 3.90 -25.81 19.45
CA TYR A 93 3.97 -24.46 19.95
C TYR A 93 4.39 -23.47 18.85
N ASP A 94 5.41 -23.82 18.06
CA ASP A 94 5.86 -23.03 16.92
C ASP A 94 4.78 -22.95 15.82
N GLN A 95 4.12 -24.07 15.49
CA GLN A 95 3.01 -24.08 14.54
C GLN A 95 1.85 -23.18 15.00
N SER A 96 1.49 -23.26 16.27
CA SER A 96 0.43 -22.42 16.86
C SER A 96 0.81 -20.94 16.86
N GLY A 97 2.07 -20.62 17.16
CA GLY A 97 2.60 -19.25 17.09
C GLY A 97 2.54 -18.68 15.68
N ARG A 98 3.01 -19.43 14.68
CA ARG A 98 2.96 -19.05 13.26
C ARG A 98 1.52 -18.92 12.75
N ALA A 99 0.62 -19.78 13.19
CA ALA A 99 -0.81 -19.68 12.85
C ALA A 99 -1.45 -18.42 13.44
N ALA A 100 -1.19 -18.13 14.72
CA ALA A 100 -1.68 -16.93 15.38
C ALA A 100 -1.16 -15.65 14.69
N GLU A 101 0.13 -15.60 14.35
CA GLU A 101 0.71 -14.49 13.60
C GLU A 101 0.06 -14.31 12.22
N THR A 102 -0.16 -15.42 11.51
CA THR A 102 -0.79 -15.40 10.18
C THR A 102 -2.24 -14.91 10.26
N ILE A 103 -3.00 -15.35 11.27
CA ILE A 103 -4.37 -14.89 11.51
C ILE A 103 -4.41 -13.40 11.84
N ASP A 104 -3.54 -12.93 12.74
CA ASP A 104 -3.46 -11.52 13.11
C ASP A 104 -3.11 -10.64 11.89
N ARG A 105 -2.18 -11.11 11.05
CA ARG A 105 -1.85 -10.43 9.79
C ARG A 105 -3.05 -10.36 8.84
N SER A 106 -3.81 -11.44 8.69
CA SER A 106 -5.05 -11.46 7.90
C SER A 106 -6.11 -10.50 8.46
N MET A 107 -6.26 -10.43 9.79
CA MET A 107 -7.21 -9.52 10.44
C MET A 107 -6.83 -8.06 10.21
N ARG A 108 -5.55 -7.70 10.38
CA ARG A 108 -5.06 -6.33 10.12
C ARG A 108 -5.29 -5.94 8.67
N LEU A 109 -5.00 -6.84 7.73
CA LEU A 109 -5.27 -6.61 6.31
C LEU A 109 -6.78 -6.38 6.04
N ALA A 110 -7.66 -7.20 6.62
CA ALA A 110 -9.10 -7.04 6.47
C ALA A 110 -9.61 -5.72 7.08
N GLN A 111 -9.02 -5.27 8.18
CA GLN A 111 -9.30 -3.97 8.78
C GLN A 111 -8.81 -2.82 7.88
N ASP A 112 -7.57 -2.89 7.38
CA ASP A 112 -6.99 -1.86 6.52
C ASP A 112 -7.79 -1.67 5.23
N THR A 113 -8.19 -2.77 4.57
CA THR A 113 -9.04 -2.74 3.37
C THR A 113 -10.43 -2.14 3.64
N THR A 114 -10.93 -2.28 4.87
CA THR A 114 -12.20 -1.70 5.31
C THR A 114 -12.08 -0.21 5.64
N LEU A 115 -11.00 0.20 6.30
CA LEU A 115 -10.81 1.57 6.78
C LEU A 115 -10.35 2.53 5.68
N VAL A 116 -9.55 2.06 4.72
CA VAL A 116 -9.07 2.91 3.62
C VAL A 116 -10.21 3.19 2.64
N SER A 117 -10.50 4.48 2.47
CA SER A 117 -11.51 4.95 1.53
C SER A 117 -11.04 4.76 0.09
N ALA A 118 -11.91 4.21 -0.75
CA ALA A 118 -11.68 4.12 -2.19
C ALA A 118 -12.42 5.25 -2.91
N PRO A 119 -11.84 5.82 -3.99
CA PRO A 119 -12.59 6.65 -4.93
C PRO A 119 -13.83 5.91 -5.45
N THR A 120 -14.89 6.63 -5.80
CA THR A 120 -16.17 6.03 -6.25
C THR A 120 -15.99 5.06 -7.41
N ALA A 121 -15.09 5.37 -8.35
CA ALA A 121 -14.76 4.50 -9.50
C ALA A 121 -14.13 3.15 -9.09
N LEU A 122 -13.62 3.04 -7.86
CA LEU A 122 -12.93 1.88 -7.30
C LEU A 122 -13.72 1.21 -6.16
N ALA A 123 -14.97 1.62 -5.92
CA ALA A 123 -15.80 1.07 -4.85
C ALA A 123 -16.00 -0.45 -4.96
N ASN A 124 -16.20 -0.96 -6.18
CA ASN A 124 -16.31 -2.40 -6.42
C ASN A 124 -15.00 -3.14 -6.12
N LEU A 125 -13.85 -2.58 -6.51
CA LEU A 125 -12.54 -3.16 -6.19
C LEU A 125 -12.31 -3.23 -4.67
N ARG A 126 -12.70 -2.18 -3.93
CA ARG A 126 -12.65 -2.17 -2.47
C ARG A 126 -13.50 -3.30 -1.89
N GLN A 127 -14.72 -3.48 -2.37
CA GLN A 127 -15.60 -4.54 -1.87
C GLN A 127 -15.01 -5.93 -2.13
N GLN A 128 -14.41 -6.16 -3.30
CA GLN A 128 -13.71 -7.41 -3.62
C GLN A 128 -12.49 -7.63 -2.72
N MET A 129 -11.70 -6.59 -2.46
CA MET A 129 -10.57 -6.66 -1.54
C MET A 129 -10.98 -6.99 -0.10
N ILE A 130 -12.07 -6.38 0.39
CA ILE A 130 -12.63 -6.69 1.71
C ILE A 130 -13.06 -8.16 1.76
N ALA A 131 -13.77 -8.64 0.74
CA ALA A 131 -14.21 -10.03 0.66
C ALA A 131 -13.02 -11.00 0.66
N ALA A 132 -11.96 -10.71 -0.11
CA ALA A 132 -10.74 -11.51 -0.12
C ALA A 132 -10.04 -11.52 1.25
N GLY A 133 -9.90 -10.35 1.89
CA GLY A 133 -9.31 -10.25 3.23
C GLY A 133 -10.05 -11.08 4.27
N LEU A 134 -11.39 -11.00 4.29
CA LEU A 134 -12.23 -11.80 5.19
C LEU A 134 -12.12 -13.31 4.89
N ALA A 135 -12.04 -13.71 3.62
CA ALA A 135 -11.86 -15.11 3.25
C ALA A 135 -10.51 -15.66 3.76
N TYR A 136 -9.43 -14.86 3.73
CA TYR A 136 -8.14 -15.25 4.30
C TYR A 136 -8.15 -15.32 5.84
N VAL A 137 -8.96 -14.50 6.52
CA VAL A 137 -9.20 -14.65 7.97
C VAL A 137 -9.89 -15.99 8.27
N ALA A 138 -10.94 -16.33 7.52
CA ALA A 138 -11.64 -17.60 7.67
C ALA A 138 -10.73 -18.81 7.38
N ALA A 139 -9.87 -18.72 6.35
CA ALA A 139 -8.86 -19.74 6.06
C ALA A 139 -7.87 -19.90 7.22
N GLY A 140 -7.39 -18.80 7.81
CA GLY A 140 -6.52 -18.84 8.99
C GLY A 140 -7.18 -19.53 10.19
N GLN A 141 -8.46 -19.25 10.44
CA GLN A 141 -9.22 -19.93 11.51
C GLN A 141 -9.36 -21.43 11.26
N ALA A 142 -9.63 -21.86 10.03
CA ALA A 142 -9.70 -23.27 9.67
C ALA A 142 -8.34 -23.98 9.84
N VAL A 143 -7.23 -23.31 9.50
CA VAL A 143 -5.87 -23.82 9.75
C VAL A 143 -5.58 -23.94 11.25
N SER A 144 -6.00 -22.97 12.06
CA SER A 144 -5.88 -23.07 13.53
C SER A 144 -6.66 -24.27 14.08
N MET A 145 -7.87 -24.55 13.55
CA MET A 145 -8.60 -25.76 13.92
C MET A 145 -7.87 -27.05 13.51
N LEU A 146 -7.27 -27.08 12.32
CA LEU A 146 -6.46 -28.20 11.85
C LEU A 146 -5.26 -28.48 12.77
N ILE A 147 -4.55 -27.44 13.21
CA ILE A 147 -3.39 -27.56 14.12
C ILE A 147 -3.83 -28.13 15.48
N ASN A 148 -4.97 -27.69 16.00
CA ASN A 148 -5.48 -28.14 17.30
C ASN A 148 -6.07 -29.56 17.26
N ALA A 149 -6.66 -29.96 16.13
CA ALA A 149 -7.28 -31.26 15.94
C ALA A 149 -6.99 -31.77 14.51
N PRO A 150 -5.85 -32.43 14.26
CA PRO A 150 -5.43 -32.85 12.93
C PRO A 150 -6.16 -34.11 12.47
N THR A 151 -7.38 -33.94 11.97
CA THR A 151 -8.20 -35.00 11.37
C THR A 151 -8.31 -34.81 9.85
N PRO A 152 -8.68 -35.86 9.09
CA PRO A 152 -8.95 -35.72 7.65
C PRO A 152 -9.99 -34.65 7.34
N GLU A 153 -11.02 -34.52 8.19
CA GLU A 153 -12.10 -33.54 8.05
C GLU A 153 -11.61 -32.11 8.28
N SER A 154 -10.83 -31.86 9.34
CA SER A 154 -10.27 -30.52 9.60
C SER A 154 -9.27 -30.11 8.53
N ARG A 155 -8.53 -31.08 7.95
CA ARG A 155 -7.64 -30.85 6.81
C ARG A 155 -8.42 -30.45 5.56
N ALA A 156 -9.47 -31.19 5.23
CA ALA A 156 -10.34 -30.87 4.09
C ALA A 156 -10.99 -29.48 4.26
N ALA A 157 -11.45 -29.16 5.47
CA ALA A 157 -12.02 -27.85 5.78
C ALA A 157 -11.01 -26.71 5.60
N ALA A 158 -9.77 -26.87 6.09
CA ALA A 158 -8.71 -25.88 5.92
C ALA A 158 -8.34 -25.67 4.43
N GLN A 159 -8.24 -26.76 3.66
CA GLN A 159 -7.96 -26.69 2.22
C GLN A 159 -9.10 -26.02 1.45
N ALA A 160 -10.36 -26.34 1.77
CA ALA A 160 -11.53 -25.73 1.14
C ALA A 160 -11.63 -24.22 1.45
N ALA A 161 -11.36 -23.82 2.70
CA ALA A 161 -11.34 -22.42 3.10
C ALA A 161 -10.24 -21.64 2.38
N LEU A 162 -9.03 -22.21 2.28
CA LEU A 162 -7.92 -21.60 1.53
C LEU A 162 -8.21 -21.51 0.03
N ALA A 163 -8.85 -22.53 -0.57
CA ALA A 163 -9.26 -22.48 -1.96
C ALA A 163 -10.31 -21.38 -2.23
N THR A 164 -11.28 -21.22 -1.32
CA THR A 164 -12.27 -20.14 -1.37
C THR A 164 -11.59 -18.76 -1.29
N ALA A 165 -10.60 -18.61 -0.40
CA ALA A 165 -9.82 -17.37 -0.27
C ALA A 165 -9.04 -17.04 -1.56
N ARG A 166 -8.41 -18.04 -2.17
CA ARG A 166 -7.72 -17.90 -3.47
C ARG A 166 -8.66 -17.51 -4.60
N GLN A 167 -9.88 -18.08 -4.63
CA GLN A 167 -10.89 -17.69 -5.62
C GLN A 167 -11.32 -16.23 -5.44
N ALA A 168 -11.52 -15.77 -4.21
CA ALA A 168 -11.83 -14.37 -3.93
C ALA A 168 -10.69 -13.43 -4.35
N LEU A 169 -9.43 -13.85 -4.13
CA LEU A 169 -8.26 -13.11 -4.59
C LEU A 169 -8.16 -13.05 -6.11
N GLU A 170 -8.49 -14.14 -6.81
CA GLU A 170 -8.46 -14.17 -8.26
C GLU A 170 -9.50 -13.22 -8.88
N ILE A 171 -10.66 -13.06 -8.25
CA ILE A 171 -11.64 -12.05 -8.65
C ILE A 171 -11.03 -10.64 -8.60
N VAL A 172 -10.26 -10.32 -7.54
CA VAL A 172 -9.55 -9.03 -7.45
C VAL A 172 -8.53 -8.88 -8.58
N ARG A 173 -7.71 -9.91 -8.82
CA ARG A 173 -6.64 -9.90 -9.85
C ARG A 173 -7.19 -9.78 -11.26
N SER A 174 -8.33 -10.40 -11.52
CA SER A 174 -9.05 -10.33 -12.81
C SER A 174 -9.75 -8.99 -13.05
N SER A 175 -9.74 -8.08 -12.06
CA SER A 175 -10.35 -6.76 -12.24
C SER A 175 -9.66 -5.98 -13.36
N ARG A 176 -10.45 -5.22 -14.13
CA ARG A 176 -9.97 -4.45 -15.30
C ARG A 176 -8.79 -3.51 -14.98
N TRP A 177 -8.66 -3.10 -13.72
CA TRP A 177 -7.58 -2.24 -13.24
C TRP A 177 -6.18 -2.86 -13.27
N PHE A 178 -6.09 -4.20 -13.26
CA PHE A 178 -4.83 -4.93 -13.39
C PHE A 178 -4.67 -5.61 -14.76
N ALA A 179 -5.74 -5.69 -15.55
CA ALA A 179 -5.74 -6.33 -16.87
C ALA A 179 -5.20 -5.43 -18.00
N GLN A 180 -5.15 -4.11 -17.82
CA GLN A 180 -4.57 -3.19 -18.81
C GLN A 180 -3.10 -2.88 -18.47
N PRO A 181 -2.12 -3.33 -19.28
CA PRO A 181 -0.85 -2.62 -19.34
C PRO A 181 -1.15 -1.19 -19.79
N ALA A 182 -0.30 -0.25 -19.40
CA ALA A 182 -0.39 1.19 -19.67
C ALA A 182 -0.41 1.55 -21.18
N ALA A 183 -1.44 1.11 -21.90
CA ALA A 183 -1.62 1.24 -23.35
C ALA A 183 -2.54 2.41 -23.73
N GLU A 184 -3.14 3.10 -22.74
CA GLU A 184 -3.89 4.36 -22.95
C GLU A 184 -3.10 5.61 -22.51
N ALA A 185 -1.78 5.47 -22.33
CA ALA A 185 -0.86 6.61 -22.22
C ALA A 185 -0.42 7.10 -23.63
N ALA A 186 -1.38 7.32 -24.53
CA ALA A 186 -1.27 8.08 -25.79
C ALA A 186 -2.71 8.31 -26.29
N PRO A 187 -3.08 9.51 -26.77
CA PRO A 187 -2.34 10.34 -27.71
C PRO A 187 -1.57 11.54 -27.12
#